data_AF-A0A3A0A9D1-F1
#
_entry.id   AF-A0A3A0A9D1-F1
#
_cell.length_a   1.000
_cell.length_b   1.000
_cell.length_c   1.000
_cell.angle_alpha   90.00
_cell.angle_beta   90.00
_cell.angle_gamma   90.00
#
_symmetry.space_group_name_H-M   'P 1'
#
loop_
_entity.id
_entity.type
_entity.pdbx_description
1 polymer ?
#
loop_
_entity_poly.entity_id
_entity_poly.type
_entity_poly.pdbx_seq_one_letter_code
_entity_poly.pdbx_strand_id
1 'polypeptide(L)'
;MEGFVANAVDKTSGYGAEQIQVLEGLEHVRRRPGMYVGGTDIKALHHMVHEVVDNSIDEAMQGRCDQIRITIHKDNSVTVEDNGAGIPVEVQKQTGLPAVTVVMTKLGAGGKFGGGGYKVSGGLHGVGVSAVNALSAWMETKVKRNGKLYRQRFERGVPVTPVEEIGKVSRDDTGTIQTFMADDTILQTLDFSFDTLATRFREMAFLTRGVNITFIDERPDLP
;
A
#
# COMPACT_ATOMS: atom_id res chain seq x y z
N MET A 1 -57.83 -36.70 -13.20
CA MET A 1 -57.47 -35.74 -14.26
C MET A 1 -56.78 -34.58 -13.56
N GLU A 2 -55.49 -34.77 -13.28
CA GLU A 2 -54.68 -33.80 -12.53
C GLU A 2 -54.15 -32.75 -13.51
N GLY A 3 -54.56 -31.50 -13.29
CA GLY A 3 -54.10 -30.36 -14.06
C GLY A 3 -52.73 -29.91 -13.56
N PHE A 4 -51.71 -30.07 -14.39
CA PHE A 4 -50.41 -29.43 -14.24
C PHE A 4 -50.61 -27.90 -14.32
N VAL A 5 -50.42 -27.20 -13.21
CA VAL A 5 -50.29 -25.73 -13.21
C VAL A 5 -48.83 -25.42 -13.48
N ALA A 6 -48.54 -24.99 -14.71
CA ALA A 6 -47.24 -24.42 -15.05
C ALA A 6 -47.11 -23.06 -14.34
N ASN A 7 -46.26 -22.99 -13.31
CA ASN A 7 -45.81 -21.71 -12.77
C ASN A 7 -45.01 -21.00 -13.86
N ALA A 8 -45.55 -19.89 -14.37
CA ALA A 8 -44.85 -19.00 -15.26
C ALA A 8 -43.63 -18.45 -14.52
N VAL A 9 -42.43 -18.77 -15.02
CA VAL A 9 -41.20 -18.13 -14.59
C VAL A 9 -41.24 -16.70 -15.12
N ASP A 10 -41.39 -15.72 -14.23
CA ASP A 10 -41.30 -14.31 -14.56
C ASP A 10 -39.86 -13.98 -14.99
N LYS A 11 -39.59 -14.11 -16.29
CA LYS A 11 -38.33 -13.72 -16.93
C LYS A 11 -38.43 -12.29 -17.42
N THR A 12 -38.38 -11.33 -16.49
CA THR A 12 -38.06 -9.94 -16.82
C THR A 12 -37.01 -9.37 -15.87
N SER A 13 -35.89 -10.07 -15.67
CA SER A 13 -34.66 -9.40 -15.22
C SER A 13 -34.07 -8.62 -16.39
N GLY A 14 -34.64 -7.45 -16.67
CA GLY A 14 -34.11 -6.54 -17.69
C GLY A 14 -32.67 -6.19 -17.37
N TYR A 15 -31.76 -6.41 -18.30
CA TYR A 15 -30.41 -5.83 -18.25
C TYR A 15 -30.48 -4.47 -18.94
N GLY A 16 -30.44 -3.41 -18.15
CA GLY A 16 -30.51 -2.00 -18.52
C GLY A 16 -29.31 -1.20 -17.99
N ALA A 17 -29.39 0.12 -18.07
CA ALA A 17 -28.30 0.99 -17.65
C ALA A 17 -28.08 0.97 -16.13
N GLU A 18 -29.13 0.73 -15.36
CA GLU A 18 -29.16 0.71 -13.90
C GLU A 18 -28.43 -0.49 -13.28
N GLN A 19 -28.17 -1.55 -14.05
CA GLN A 19 -27.36 -2.70 -13.64
C GLN A 19 -25.86 -2.50 -13.93
N ILE A 20 -25.47 -1.43 -14.63
CA ILE A 20 -24.07 -1.07 -14.84
C ILE A 20 -23.53 -0.41 -13.57
N GLN A 21 -22.63 -1.10 -12.89
CA GLN A 21 -21.97 -0.59 -11.69
C GLN A 21 -20.62 0.03 -12.05
N VAL A 22 -20.38 1.24 -11.56
CA VAL A 22 -19.09 1.92 -11.63
C VAL A 22 -18.45 1.87 -10.25
N LEU A 23 -17.28 1.22 -10.15
CA LEU A 23 -16.50 1.17 -8.92
C LEU A 23 -15.44 2.27 -8.99
N GLU A 24 -15.57 3.28 -8.14
CA GLU A 24 -14.66 4.43 -8.13
C GLU A 24 -13.41 4.17 -7.28
N GLY A 25 -12.26 4.65 -7.76
CA GLY A 25 -11.01 4.68 -7.01
C GLY A 25 -10.60 3.33 -6.41
N LEU A 26 -10.42 3.30 -5.09
CA LEU A 26 -9.92 2.13 -4.37
C LEU A 26 -10.99 1.07 -4.09
N GLU A 27 -12.26 1.34 -4.35
CA GLU A 27 -13.31 0.31 -4.23
C GLU A 27 -13.06 -0.82 -5.24
N HIS A 28 -12.63 -0.48 -6.45
CA HIS A 28 -12.30 -1.48 -7.47
C HIS A 28 -11.19 -2.43 -6.99
N VAL A 29 -10.17 -1.90 -6.30
CA VAL A 29 -9.09 -2.71 -5.72
C VAL A 29 -9.63 -3.71 -4.71
N ARG A 30 -10.49 -3.25 -3.79
CA ARG A 30 -11.09 -4.11 -2.75
C ARG A 30 -11.98 -5.20 -3.34
N ARG A 31 -12.69 -4.93 -4.44
CA ARG A 31 -13.54 -5.90 -5.14
C ARG A 31 -12.76 -6.86 -6.04
N ARG A 32 -11.56 -6.48 -6.48
CA ARG A 32 -10.72 -7.23 -7.42
C ARG A 32 -9.24 -7.29 -6.97
N PRO A 33 -8.94 -7.75 -5.74
CA PRO A 33 -7.58 -7.75 -5.20
C PRO A 33 -6.60 -8.55 -6.07
N GLY A 34 -7.07 -9.62 -6.72
CA GLY A 34 -6.28 -10.42 -7.64
C GLY A 34 -5.61 -9.64 -8.79
N MET A 35 -6.22 -8.55 -9.24
CA MET A 35 -5.65 -7.70 -10.29
C MET A 35 -4.49 -6.81 -9.81
N TYR A 36 -4.38 -6.58 -8.50
CA TYR A 36 -3.43 -5.63 -7.92
C TYR A 36 -2.33 -6.32 -7.13
N VAL A 37 -2.66 -7.36 -6.34
CA VAL A 37 -1.70 -8.08 -5.49
C VAL A 37 -1.59 -9.57 -5.85
N GLY A 38 -2.26 -10.02 -6.91
CA GLY A 38 -2.13 -11.39 -7.43
C GLY A 38 -2.96 -12.46 -6.70
N GLY A 39 -3.79 -12.08 -5.73
CA GLY A 39 -4.71 -13.00 -5.05
C GLY A 39 -5.27 -12.41 -3.76
N THR A 40 -5.69 -13.29 -2.85
CA THR A 40 -6.03 -12.97 -1.45
C THR A 40 -5.44 -13.98 -0.46
N ASP A 41 -4.53 -14.84 -0.93
CA ASP A 41 -3.84 -15.84 -0.15
C ASP A 41 -2.59 -15.24 0.53
N ILE A 42 -1.74 -16.11 1.11
CA ILE A 42 -0.49 -15.70 1.74
C ILE A 42 0.47 -14.97 0.79
N LYS A 43 0.45 -15.29 -0.51
CA LYS A 43 1.32 -14.62 -1.49
C LYS A 43 0.89 -13.18 -1.69
N ALA A 44 -0.42 -12.94 -1.76
CA ALA A 44 -0.97 -11.58 -1.82
C ALA A 44 -0.64 -10.79 -0.54
N LEU A 45 -0.73 -11.42 0.63
CA LEU A 45 -0.34 -10.82 1.91
C LEU A 45 1.14 -10.38 1.90
N HIS A 46 2.05 -11.24 1.46
CA HIS A 46 3.47 -10.88 1.33
C HIS A 46 3.72 -9.80 0.27
N HIS A 47 2.99 -9.86 -0.83
CA HIS A 47 3.10 -8.87 -1.90
C HIS A 47 2.74 -7.46 -1.41
N MET A 48 1.78 -7.32 -0.49
CA MET A 48 1.51 -6.02 0.14
C MET A 48 2.75 -5.46 0.85
N VAL A 49 3.53 -6.29 1.53
CA VAL A 49 4.79 -5.85 2.17
C VAL A 49 5.82 -5.48 1.11
N HIS A 50 5.96 -6.29 0.05
CA HIS A 50 6.90 -6.02 -1.04
C HIS A 50 6.61 -4.67 -1.71
N GLU A 51 5.35 -4.34 -1.98
CA GLU A 51 4.98 -3.07 -2.61
C GLU A 51 5.37 -1.83 -1.78
N VAL A 52 5.34 -1.94 -0.45
CA VAL A 52 5.80 -0.85 0.42
C VAL A 52 7.34 -0.77 0.41
N VAL A 53 8.02 -1.92 0.55
CA VAL A 53 9.50 -1.98 0.56
C VAL A 53 10.10 -1.56 -0.79
N ASP A 54 9.46 -1.91 -1.91
CA ASP A 54 9.90 -1.54 -3.26
C ASP A 54 9.93 -0.02 -3.45
N ASN A 55 9.04 0.73 -2.79
CA ASN A 55 9.11 2.19 -2.81
C ASN A 55 10.35 2.73 -2.09
N SER A 56 10.75 2.11 -0.98
CA SER A 56 11.99 2.45 -0.26
C SER A 56 13.24 2.01 -1.05
N ILE A 57 13.20 0.87 -1.73
CA ILE A 57 14.26 0.44 -2.66
C ILE A 57 14.40 1.42 -3.82
N ASP A 58 13.30 1.94 -4.35
CA ASP A 58 13.35 2.95 -5.41
C ASP A 58 14.03 4.25 -4.93
N GLU A 59 13.88 4.66 -3.66
CA GLU A 59 14.68 5.76 -3.08
C GLU A 59 16.17 5.41 -3.01
N ALA A 60 16.49 4.18 -2.63
CA ALA A 60 17.87 3.69 -2.54
C ALA A 60 18.55 3.64 -3.91
N MET A 61 17.83 3.22 -4.95
CA MET A 61 18.30 3.23 -6.35
C MET A 61 18.56 4.64 -6.87
N GLN A 62 17.99 5.67 -6.25
CA GLN A 62 18.29 7.07 -6.55
C GLN A 62 19.40 7.66 -5.66
N GLY A 63 20.00 6.85 -4.78
CA GLY A 63 21.05 7.28 -3.84
C GLY A 63 20.53 8.17 -2.71
N ARG A 64 19.22 8.12 -2.41
CA ARG A 64 18.58 8.93 -1.36
C ARG A 64 18.29 8.18 -0.08
N CYS A 65 18.34 6.86 -0.10
CA CYS A 65 18.06 5.97 1.03
C CYS A 65 19.19 4.96 1.16
N ASP A 66 19.67 4.75 2.38
CA ASP A 66 20.65 3.70 2.72
C ASP A 66 20.20 2.80 3.87
N GLN A 67 19.06 3.11 4.52
CA GLN A 67 18.49 2.31 5.61
C GLN A 67 17.00 2.07 5.38
N ILE A 68 16.61 0.80 5.44
CA ILE A 68 15.22 0.35 5.41
C ILE A 68 15.01 -0.57 6.61
N ARG A 69 14.02 -0.26 7.46
CA ARG A 69 13.60 -1.09 8.58
C ARG A 69 12.20 -1.62 8.32
N ILE A 70 12.07 -2.95 8.32
CA ILE A 70 10.79 -3.64 8.26
C ILE A 70 10.54 -4.31 9.62
N THR A 71 9.36 -4.08 10.19
CA THR A 71 8.93 -4.71 11.43
C THR A 71 7.57 -5.37 11.23
N ILE A 72 7.46 -6.66 11.55
CA ILE A 72 6.16 -7.32 11.78
C ILE A 72 5.88 -7.22 13.27
N HIS A 73 4.78 -6.55 13.62
CA HIS A 73 4.38 -6.34 15.00
C HIS A 73 3.59 -7.53 15.54
N LYS A 74 3.46 -7.59 16.87
CA LYS A 74 2.72 -8.63 17.60
C LYS A 74 1.24 -8.73 17.20
N ASP A 75 0.66 -7.65 16.70
CA ASP A 75 -0.73 -7.60 16.23
C ASP A 75 -0.89 -7.98 14.74
N ASN A 76 0.19 -8.40 14.07
CA ASN A 76 0.30 -8.60 12.62
C ASN A 76 0.20 -7.31 11.78
N SER A 77 0.32 -6.11 12.38
CA SER A 77 0.60 -4.93 11.57
C SER A 77 2.05 -4.95 11.09
N VAL A 78 2.32 -4.31 9.95
CA VAL A 78 3.67 -4.20 9.38
C VAL A 78 4.05 -2.74 9.26
N THR A 79 5.23 -2.39 9.77
CA THR A 79 5.87 -1.09 9.55
C THR A 79 7.03 -1.23 8.59
N VAL A 80 7.10 -0.33 7.62
CA VAL A 80 8.29 -0.09 6.80
C VAL A 80 8.71 1.36 7.01
N GLU A 81 9.95 1.56 7.47
CA GLU A 81 10.59 2.86 7.64
C GLU A 81 11.82 2.95 6.73
N ASP A 82 11.91 4.02 5.95
CA ASP A 82 13.10 4.39 5.19
C ASP A 82 13.63 5.76 5.60
N ASN A 83 14.89 6.02 5.23
CA ASN A 83 15.51 7.34 5.33
C ASN A 83 15.63 8.06 3.97
N GLY A 84 14.70 7.78 3.05
CA GLY A 84 14.64 8.43 1.75
C GLY A 84 14.26 9.91 1.81
N ALA A 85 13.83 10.48 0.68
CA ALA A 85 13.45 11.89 0.62
C ALA A 85 12.15 12.24 1.39
N GLY A 86 11.36 11.23 1.74
CA GLY A 86 9.99 11.41 2.24
C GLY A 86 9.00 11.80 1.13
N ILE A 87 7.82 11.19 1.13
CA ILE A 87 6.74 11.51 0.18
C ILE A 87 6.39 13.01 0.27
N PRO A 88 6.23 13.74 -0.85
CA PRO A 88 5.82 15.14 -0.80
C PRO A 88 4.49 15.34 -0.05
N VAL A 89 4.43 16.36 0.79
CA VAL A 89 3.26 16.70 1.64
C VAL A 89 2.54 17.94 1.15
N GLU A 90 3.15 18.66 0.21
CA GLU A 90 2.60 19.85 -0.41
C GLU A 90 1.40 19.51 -1.31
N VAL A 91 0.54 20.50 -1.54
CA VAL A 91 -0.63 20.34 -2.41
C VAL A 91 -0.21 20.09 -3.85
N GLN A 92 -0.70 18.99 -4.43
CA GLN A 92 -0.52 18.67 -5.84
C GLN A 92 -1.54 19.46 -6.68
N LYS A 93 -1.04 20.24 -7.65
CA LYS A 93 -1.82 21.27 -8.36
C LYS A 93 -3.05 20.76 -9.11
N GLN A 94 -3.00 19.57 -9.71
CA GLN A 94 -4.10 19.04 -10.54
C GLN A 94 -5.25 18.49 -9.69
N THR A 95 -4.96 17.99 -8.51
CA THR A 95 -5.93 17.34 -7.63
C THR A 95 -6.42 18.25 -6.51
N GLY A 96 -5.66 19.30 -6.16
CA GLY A 96 -5.95 20.16 -5.02
C GLY A 96 -5.75 19.48 -3.66
N LEU A 97 -5.19 18.26 -3.64
CA LEU A 97 -4.95 17.48 -2.42
C LEU A 97 -3.45 17.43 -2.10
N PRO A 98 -3.06 17.22 -0.83
CA PRO A 98 -1.69 16.89 -0.47
C PRO A 98 -1.18 15.70 -1.29
N ALA A 99 0.06 15.78 -1.80
CA ALA A 99 0.61 14.75 -2.66
C ALA A 99 0.65 13.36 -2.00
N VAL A 100 0.93 13.28 -0.69
CA VAL A 100 0.80 12.05 0.10
C VAL A 100 -0.63 11.49 0.05
N THR A 101 -1.67 12.31 0.21
CA THR A 101 -3.06 11.86 0.05
C THR A 101 -3.29 11.30 -1.35
N VAL A 102 -2.78 11.97 -2.39
CA VAL A 102 -2.96 11.56 -3.79
C VAL A 102 -2.34 10.19 -4.05
N VAL A 103 -1.09 9.96 -3.69
CA VAL A 103 -0.41 8.67 -3.93
C VAL A 103 -1.04 7.53 -3.13
N MET A 104 -1.64 7.83 -1.98
CA MET A 104 -2.31 6.83 -1.14
C MET A 104 -3.74 6.50 -1.61
N THR A 105 -4.40 7.39 -2.36
CA THR A 105 -5.85 7.26 -2.66
C THR A 105 -6.19 7.19 -4.15
N LYS A 106 -5.26 7.51 -5.05
CA LYS A 106 -5.48 7.48 -6.50
C LYS A 106 -4.63 6.41 -7.17
N LEU A 107 -5.28 5.60 -8.01
CA LEU A 107 -4.59 4.69 -8.92
C LEU A 107 -3.95 5.47 -10.08
N GLY A 108 -2.78 5.03 -10.53
CA GLY A 108 -2.05 5.69 -11.61
C GLY A 108 -1.44 7.03 -11.20
N ALA A 109 -1.22 7.25 -9.90
CA ALA A 109 -0.61 8.47 -9.38
C ALA A 109 0.78 8.17 -8.80
N GLY A 110 1.79 8.95 -9.20
CA GLY A 110 3.16 8.75 -8.74
C GLY A 110 4.19 9.59 -9.50
N GLY A 111 5.40 9.69 -8.94
CA GLY A 111 6.52 10.42 -9.55
C GLY A 111 7.34 9.60 -10.56
N LYS A 112 6.94 8.35 -10.83
CA LYS A 112 7.72 7.34 -11.57
C LYS A 112 7.36 7.24 -13.08
N PHE A 113 6.49 8.12 -13.58
CA PHE A 113 6.04 8.12 -14.99
C PHE A 113 6.96 8.87 -15.98
N GLY A 114 8.28 8.95 -15.71
CA GLY A 114 9.24 9.61 -16.61
C GLY A 114 9.39 11.13 -16.46
N GLY A 115 8.71 11.76 -15.50
CA GLY A 115 8.79 13.20 -15.22
C GLY A 115 10.04 13.68 -14.44
N GLY A 116 11.06 12.82 -14.29
CA GLY A 116 12.35 13.17 -13.68
C GLY A 116 12.50 12.87 -12.17
N GLY A 117 11.46 12.38 -11.48
CA GLY A 117 11.55 12.01 -10.05
C GLY A 117 12.41 10.78 -9.76
N TYR A 118 12.48 9.85 -10.72
CA TYR A 118 13.28 8.63 -10.66
C TYR A 118 13.90 8.36 -12.04
N LYS A 119 15.22 8.15 -12.09
CA LYS A 119 15.91 7.77 -13.33
C LYS A 119 15.71 6.30 -13.70
N VAL A 120 15.55 5.44 -12.69
CA VAL A 120 15.27 4.00 -12.79
C VAL A 120 14.45 3.61 -11.55
N SER A 121 13.36 2.86 -11.74
CA SER A 121 12.53 2.35 -10.64
C SER A 121 11.93 0.99 -10.99
N GLY A 122 11.73 0.13 -9.99
CA GLY A 122 10.95 -1.10 -10.13
C GLY A 122 9.46 -0.83 -10.23
N GLY A 123 8.96 0.20 -9.52
CA GLY A 123 7.58 0.64 -9.60
C GLY A 123 7.32 1.50 -10.85
N LEU A 124 6.43 1.05 -11.74
CA LEU A 124 6.09 1.78 -12.98
C LEU A 124 4.60 2.12 -13.11
N HIS A 125 3.73 1.44 -12.35
CA HIS A 125 2.28 1.54 -12.54
C HIS A 125 1.62 2.62 -11.69
N GLY A 126 2.23 3.05 -10.58
CA GLY A 126 1.63 4.01 -9.65
C GLY A 126 0.37 3.48 -8.95
N VAL A 127 0.35 2.17 -8.63
CA VAL A 127 -0.79 1.50 -7.99
C VAL A 127 -0.43 0.75 -6.70
N GLY A 128 0.85 0.46 -6.47
CA GLY A 128 1.30 -0.43 -5.39
C GLY A 128 0.82 0.00 -4.00
N VAL A 129 1.33 1.14 -3.51
CA VAL A 129 1.01 1.61 -2.16
C VAL A 129 -0.47 1.98 -1.96
N SER A 130 -1.15 2.44 -3.02
CA SER A 130 -2.59 2.70 -2.96
C SER A 130 -3.40 1.41 -2.92
N ALA A 131 -2.93 0.33 -3.56
CA ALA A 131 -3.52 -0.99 -3.40
C ALA A 131 -3.31 -1.54 -2.00
N VAL A 132 -2.11 -1.39 -1.42
CA VAL A 132 -1.86 -1.75 -0.01
C VAL A 132 -2.82 -1.01 0.92
N ASN A 133 -2.97 0.31 0.75
CA ASN A 133 -3.90 1.12 1.51
C ASN A 133 -5.35 0.64 1.37
N ALA A 134 -5.78 0.32 0.15
CA ALA A 134 -7.13 -0.20 -0.13
C ALA A 134 -7.40 -1.54 0.55
N LEU A 135 -6.41 -2.44 0.56
CA LEU A 135 -6.51 -3.80 1.08
C LEU A 135 -6.16 -3.91 2.57
N SER A 136 -5.90 -2.77 3.22
CA SER A 136 -5.66 -2.69 4.65
C SER A 136 -6.95 -2.33 5.39
N ALA A 137 -7.20 -2.95 6.54
CA ALA A 137 -8.20 -2.47 7.50
C ALA A 137 -7.87 -1.02 7.86
N TRP A 138 -6.58 -0.76 8.06
CA TRP A 138 -6.07 0.59 8.24
C TRP A 138 -4.62 0.77 7.78
N MET A 139 -4.27 2.02 7.48
CA MET A 139 -2.90 2.42 7.18
C MET A 139 -2.59 3.78 7.81
N GLU A 140 -1.40 3.94 8.37
CA GLU A 140 -0.86 5.21 8.84
C GLU A 140 0.43 5.52 8.06
N THR A 141 0.49 6.68 7.42
CA THR A 141 1.69 7.17 6.75
C THR A 141 2.23 8.35 7.53
N LYS A 142 3.48 8.25 7.98
CA LYS A 142 4.24 9.37 8.50
C LYS A 142 5.34 9.76 7.52
N VAL A 143 5.61 11.06 7.44
CA VAL A 143 6.64 11.61 6.57
C VAL A 143 7.52 12.54 7.37
N LYS A 144 8.82 12.28 7.34
CA LYS A 144 9.86 13.19 7.85
C LYS A 144 10.37 14.02 6.68
N ARG A 145 10.08 15.33 6.67
CA ARG A 145 10.47 16.23 5.57
C ARG A 145 10.50 17.67 6.04
N ASN A 146 11.46 18.46 5.54
CA ASN A 146 11.59 19.90 5.86
C ASN A 146 11.68 20.22 7.37
N GLY A 147 12.30 19.32 8.16
CA GLY A 147 12.43 19.46 9.62
C GLY A 147 11.13 19.23 10.41
N LYS A 148 10.14 18.60 9.78
CA LYS A 148 8.81 18.34 10.35
C LYS A 148 8.43 16.88 10.17
N LEU A 149 7.66 16.38 11.14
CA LEU A 149 7.02 15.07 11.09
C LEU A 149 5.54 15.26 10.78
N TYR A 150 5.10 14.70 9.65
CA TYR A 150 3.73 14.69 9.22
C TYR A 150 3.10 13.31 9.43
N ARG A 151 1.78 13.26 9.59
CA ARG A 151 1.00 12.02 9.69
C ARG A 151 -0.29 12.14 8.91
N GLN A 152 -0.70 11.04 8.28
CA GLN A 152 -2.06 10.86 7.77
C GLN A 152 -2.55 9.43 8.03
N ARG A 153 -3.81 9.30 8.43
CA ARG A 153 -4.48 8.04 8.75
C ARG A 153 -5.52 7.70 7.70
N PHE A 154 -5.59 6.43 7.35
CA PHE A 154 -6.53 5.85 6.41
C PHE A 154 -7.21 4.61 7.00
N GLU A 155 -8.47 4.40 6.64
CA GLU A 155 -9.23 3.19 6.92
C GLU A 155 -9.79 2.67 5.61
N ARG A 156 -9.43 1.43 5.24
CA ARG A 156 -9.89 0.79 4.00
C ARG A 156 -9.69 1.65 2.75
N GLY A 157 -8.55 2.33 2.66
CA GLY A 157 -8.21 3.24 1.57
C GLY A 157 -8.75 4.67 1.70
N VAL A 158 -9.62 4.95 2.66
CA VAL A 158 -10.26 6.26 2.83
C VAL A 158 -9.48 7.10 3.85
N PRO A 159 -9.08 8.34 3.54
CA PRO A 159 -8.46 9.23 4.52
C PRO A 159 -9.46 9.59 5.62
N VAL A 160 -9.11 9.30 6.87
CA VAL A 160 -9.93 9.66 8.06
C VAL A 160 -9.34 10.83 8.85
N THR A 161 -8.12 11.25 8.51
CA THR A 161 -7.52 12.50 8.98
C THR A 161 -7.01 13.32 7.79
N PRO A 162 -6.88 14.65 7.95
CA PRO A 162 -6.03 15.43 7.05
C PRO A 162 -4.54 15.05 7.23
N VAL A 163 -3.67 15.64 6.42
CA VAL A 163 -2.23 15.60 6.66
C VAL A 163 -1.91 16.56 7.80
N GLU A 164 -1.46 16.02 8.92
CA GLU A 164 -1.22 16.76 10.15
C GLU A 164 0.28 16.88 10.42
N GLU A 165 0.74 18.06 10.83
CA GLU A 165 2.08 18.22 11.43
C GLU A 165 2.01 17.77 12.90
N ILE A 166 2.68 16.68 13.23
CA ILE A 166 2.63 16.05 14.56
C ILE A 166 3.92 16.23 15.37
N GLY A 167 4.94 16.88 14.80
CA GLY A 167 6.20 17.12 15.51
C GLY A 167 7.28 17.75 14.65
N LYS A 168 8.43 18.00 15.27
CA LYS A 168 9.67 18.48 14.63
C LYS A 168 10.69 17.35 14.61
N VAL A 169 11.47 17.30 13.54
CA VAL A 169 12.64 16.42 13.40
C VAL A 169 13.84 17.26 12.97
N SER A 170 15.05 16.71 13.06
CA SER A 170 16.22 17.40 12.50
C SER A 170 16.05 17.54 10.98
N ARG A 171 16.68 18.56 10.37
CA ARG A 171 16.47 18.84 8.92
C ARG A 171 17.06 17.77 8.00
N ASP A 172 18.06 17.06 8.51
CA ASP A 172 18.74 15.93 7.90
C ASP A 172 18.02 14.59 8.13
N ASP A 173 17.06 14.52 9.06
CA ASP A 173 16.20 13.35 9.26
C ASP A 173 15.00 13.44 8.31
N THR A 174 15.12 12.75 7.17
CA THR A 174 14.07 12.59 6.17
C THR A 174 13.66 11.14 6.03
N GLY A 175 12.50 10.89 5.43
CA GLY A 175 12.05 9.53 5.14
C GLY A 175 10.55 9.34 5.23
N THR A 176 10.12 8.12 4.95
CA THR A 176 8.73 7.70 5.05
C THR A 176 8.61 6.54 6.02
N ILE A 177 7.58 6.56 6.87
CA ILE A 177 7.20 5.45 7.74
C ILE A 177 5.78 5.07 7.37
N GLN A 178 5.56 3.84 6.94
CA GLN A 178 4.23 3.34 6.60
C GLN A 178 3.92 2.13 7.47
N THR A 179 2.85 2.24 8.25
CA THR A 179 2.34 1.13 9.06
C THR A 179 0.96 0.73 8.55
N PHE A 180 0.73 -0.55 8.32
CA PHE A 180 -0.58 -1.04 7.88
C PHE A 180 -0.98 -2.34 8.56
N MET A 181 -2.30 -2.54 8.66
CA MET A 181 -2.94 -3.79 9.07
C MET A 181 -3.76 -4.31 7.90
N ALA A 182 -3.42 -5.48 7.37
CA ALA A 182 -4.17 -6.09 6.28
C ALA A 182 -5.63 -6.38 6.70
N ASP A 183 -6.58 -6.23 5.77
CA ASP A 183 -8.02 -6.41 6.03
C ASP A 183 -8.38 -7.89 6.04
N ASP A 184 -8.68 -8.46 7.22
CA ASP A 184 -9.11 -9.85 7.40
C ASP A 184 -10.46 -10.17 6.73
N THR A 185 -11.22 -9.15 6.32
CA THR A 185 -12.44 -9.34 5.50
C THR A 185 -12.14 -9.56 4.02
N ILE A 186 -10.88 -9.36 3.59
CA ILE A 186 -10.44 -9.55 2.20
C ILE A 186 -9.38 -10.66 2.10
N LEU A 187 -8.37 -10.63 2.97
CA LEU A 187 -7.27 -11.58 2.96
C LEU A 187 -7.66 -12.86 3.70
N GLN A 188 -7.32 -14.02 3.13
CA GLN A 188 -7.64 -15.33 3.69
C GLN A 188 -6.81 -15.68 4.93
N THR A 189 -5.66 -15.04 5.09
CA THR A 189 -4.75 -15.23 6.21
C THR A 189 -4.02 -13.93 6.48
N LEU A 190 -3.66 -13.71 7.75
CA LEU A 190 -2.79 -12.62 8.22
C LEU A 190 -1.47 -13.15 8.80
N ASP A 191 -1.17 -14.43 8.55
CA ASP A 191 0.06 -15.05 9.05
C ASP A 191 1.21 -14.89 8.06
N PHE A 192 2.09 -13.93 8.34
CA PHE A 192 3.28 -13.70 7.54
C PHE A 192 4.30 -14.82 7.75
N SER A 193 4.76 -15.47 6.68
CA SER A 193 6.00 -16.26 6.71
C SER A 193 7.23 -15.36 6.80
N PHE A 194 7.99 -15.47 7.90
CA PHE A 194 9.27 -14.77 8.07
C PHE A 194 10.29 -15.18 7.00
N ASP A 195 10.47 -16.48 6.77
CA ASP A 195 11.48 -16.98 5.84
C ASP A 195 11.25 -16.53 4.39
N THR A 196 9.99 -16.46 3.97
CA THR A 196 9.61 -15.99 2.64
C THR A 196 9.98 -14.51 2.46
N LEU A 197 9.62 -13.66 3.42
CA LEU A 197 9.94 -12.23 3.39
C LEU A 197 11.45 -11.99 3.52
N ALA A 198 12.11 -12.68 4.46
CA ALA A 198 13.55 -12.57 4.67
C ALA A 198 14.35 -12.97 3.43
N THR A 199 13.92 -14.01 2.71
CA THR A 199 14.53 -14.41 1.43
C THR A 199 14.42 -13.28 0.41
N ARG A 200 13.22 -12.71 0.25
CA ARG A 200 13.00 -11.61 -0.69
C ARG A 200 13.81 -10.36 -0.35
N PHE A 201 13.85 -9.97 0.93
CA PHE A 201 14.62 -8.80 1.37
C PHE A 201 16.13 -9.01 1.20
N ARG A 202 16.62 -10.25 1.37
CA ARG A 202 18.02 -10.58 1.09
C ARG A 202 18.36 -10.42 -0.39
N GLU A 203 17.47 -10.84 -1.28
CA GLU A 203 17.62 -10.62 -2.73
C GLU A 203 17.67 -9.12 -3.06
N MET A 204 16.76 -8.34 -2.50
CA MET A 204 16.72 -6.87 -2.68
C MET A 204 18.01 -6.20 -2.21
N ALA A 205 18.51 -6.57 -1.02
CA ALA A 205 19.76 -6.06 -0.49
C ALA A 205 20.98 -6.44 -1.35
N PHE A 206 20.97 -7.63 -1.97
CA PHE A 206 22.03 -8.06 -2.87
C PHE A 206 22.06 -7.25 -4.18
N LEU A 207 20.88 -6.90 -4.71
CA LEU A 207 20.75 -6.17 -5.98
C LEU A 207 20.90 -4.65 -5.84
N THR A 208 20.58 -4.10 -4.66
CA THR A 208 20.63 -2.66 -4.40
C THR A 208 21.87 -2.30 -3.58
N ARG A 209 22.94 -1.94 -4.28
CA ARG A 209 24.22 -1.63 -3.63
C ARG A 209 24.09 -0.51 -2.60
N GLY A 210 24.59 -0.77 -1.39
CA GLY A 210 24.73 0.25 -0.34
C GLY A 210 23.51 0.42 0.57
N VAL A 211 22.44 -0.34 0.36
CA VAL A 211 21.28 -0.34 1.26
C VAL A 211 21.48 -1.34 2.40
N ASN A 212 21.16 -0.93 3.62
CA ASN A 212 21.01 -1.78 4.78
C ASN A 212 19.52 -2.05 5.00
N ILE A 213 19.13 -3.33 4.95
CA ILE A 213 17.76 -3.74 5.27
C ILE A 213 17.78 -4.48 6.61
N THR A 214 17.08 -3.91 7.60
CA THR A 214 16.84 -4.54 8.89
C THR A 214 15.42 -5.10 8.90
N PHE A 215 15.27 -6.41 9.09
CA PHE A 215 13.97 -7.07 9.20
C PHE A 215 13.79 -7.68 10.59
N ILE A 216 12.72 -7.27 11.27
CA ILE A 216 12.39 -7.65 12.65
C ILE A 216 11.02 -8.29 12.67
N ASP A 217 10.89 -9.41 13.37
CA ASP A 217 9.61 -10.02 13.71
C ASP A 217 9.44 -9.98 15.23
N GLU A 218 8.43 -9.26 15.69
CA GLU A 218 8.13 -9.11 17.13
C GLU A 218 7.12 -10.17 17.62
N ARG A 219 6.58 -10.98 16.71
CA ARG A 219 5.69 -12.08 17.05
C ARG A 219 6.47 -13.15 17.84
N PRO A 220 5.79 -13.89 18.73
CA PRO A 220 6.45 -14.99 19.42
C PRO A 220 6.92 -16.05 18.43
N ASP A 221 8.10 -16.63 18.67
CA ASP A 221 8.53 -17.84 17.96
C ASP A 221 7.45 -18.92 18.14
N LEU A 222 6.96 -19.47 17.03
CA LEU A 222 6.08 -20.64 17.10
C LEU A 222 6.91 -21.81 17.65
N PRO A 223 6.44 -22.50 18.70
CA PRO A 223 7.17 -23.61 19.32
C PRO A 223 7.35 -24.82 18.39
#